data_AF-A0A1F3DWH9-F1
#
_entry.id   AF-A0A1F3DWH9-F1
#
_cell.length_a   1.000
_cell.length_b   1.000
_cell.length_c   1.000
_cell.angle_alpha   90.00
_cell.angle_beta   90.00
_cell.angle_gamma   90.00
#
_symmetry.space_group_name_H-M   'P 1'
#
loop_
_entity.id
_entity.type
_entity.pdbx_description
1 polymer ?
#
loop_
_entity_poly.entity_id
_entity_poly.type
_entity_poly.pdbx_seq_one_letter_code
_entity_poly.pdbx_strand_id
1 'polypeptide(L)'
;MKALYFFLFLIFTFINIHCPASIRRTVCNGDWSNPEIWKNGQVPVVNDTILINHFVVRNSILSTQNNYIVISELGELCGQYDFIINAGSKVYNYGSICANEFEIHDSLINYGVIKATLIVVTVDNGYLSSTNTGSTSVGAFSCFGQASCTPLALKNGDTLVSNTEAAEYEWHKNNQSLNLNSIKIIPTHTGYYKLRIRKTNFEDFSNFSDSIYVVIESSSESISFQEKNSIEVSQDMENNLFKLSIKNPSESKYNIEIYNLLGLKIFNSTFKQNFIINLNKLHQGYYAYRISDGMNLKLGTFFVR
;
A
#
# COMPACT_ATOMS: atom_id res chain seq x y z
N MET A 1 -57.84 7.13 14.51
CA MET A 1 -56.98 7.32 13.32
C MET A 1 -56.06 8.55 13.43
N LYS A 2 -56.55 9.76 13.72
CA LYS A 2 -55.72 10.99 13.79
C LYS A 2 -54.58 10.95 14.84
N ALA A 3 -54.79 10.36 16.01
CA ALA A 3 -53.77 10.24 17.06
C ALA A 3 -52.60 9.31 16.67
N LEU A 4 -52.86 8.28 15.85
CA LEU A 4 -51.84 7.34 15.39
C LEU A 4 -50.88 8.02 14.39
N TYR A 5 -51.40 8.85 13.49
CA TYR A 5 -50.59 9.65 12.56
C TYR A 5 -49.73 10.69 13.28
N PHE A 6 -50.28 11.34 14.32
CA PHE A 6 -49.51 12.27 15.14
C PHE A 6 -48.38 11.58 15.90
N PHE A 7 -48.64 10.40 16.48
CA PHE A 7 -47.63 9.62 17.19
C PHE A 7 -46.55 9.07 16.24
N LEU A 8 -46.91 8.62 15.04
CA LEU A 8 -45.96 8.21 14.00
C LEU A 8 -45.12 9.38 13.49
N PHE A 9 -45.70 10.58 13.35
CA PHE A 9 -44.96 11.80 13.00
C PHE A 9 -43.94 12.17 14.09
N LEU A 10 -44.32 12.11 15.37
CA LEU A 10 -43.41 12.32 16.50
C LEU A 10 -42.25 11.30 16.50
N ILE A 11 -42.54 10.01 16.32
CA ILE A 11 -41.51 8.97 16.23
C ILE A 11 -40.56 9.24 15.05
N PHE A 12 -41.08 9.64 13.88
CA PHE A 12 -40.24 10.01 12.73
C PHE A 12 -39.38 11.24 12.99
N THR A 13 -39.86 12.22 13.77
CA THR A 13 -39.04 13.38 14.13
C THR A 13 -37.93 13.03 15.13
N PHE A 14 -38.14 12.09 16.05
CA PHE A 14 -37.11 11.71 17.03
C PHE A 14 -36.03 10.78 16.47
N ILE A 15 -36.34 9.95 15.46
CA ILE A 15 -35.36 9.03 14.87
C ILE A 15 -34.29 9.76 14.03
N ASN A 16 -34.55 10.99 13.58
CA ASN A 16 -33.65 11.72 12.67
C ASN A 16 -32.66 12.69 13.35
N ILE A 17 -32.61 12.78 14.68
CA ILE A 17 -31.86 13.86 15.37
C ILE A 17 -30.42 13.45 15.77
N HIS A 18 -30.04 12.18 15.64
CA HIS A 18 -28.67 11.77 15.89
C HIS A 18 -27.88 11.64 14.59
N CYS A 19 -27.28 12.76 14.15
CA CYS A 19 -26.12 12.67 13.27
C CYS A 19 -24.93 12.25 14.15
N PRO A 20 -24.47 10.98 14.10
CA PRO A 20 -23.35 10.55 14.92
C PRO A 20 -22.11 11.36 14.51
N ALA A 21 -21.40 11.87 15.50
CA ALA A 21 -20.06 12.44 15.32
C ALA A 21 -19.22 11.46 14.50
N SER A 22 -18.81 11.85 13.31
CA SER A 22 -18.03 11.00 12.42
C SER A 22 -16.55 11.27 12.60
N ILE A 23 -15.72 10.24 12.42
CA ILE A 23 -14.27 10.40 12.41
C ILE A 23 -13.83 10.75 11.00
N ARG A 24 -13.25 11.93 10.83
CA ARG A 24 -12.65 12.41 9.58
C ARG A 24 -11.15 12.30 9.72
N ARG A 25 -10.51 11.52 8.85
CA ARG A 25 -9.07 11.30 8.90
C ARG A 25 -8.46 11.68 7.57
N THR A 26 -7.35 12.41 7.58
CA THR A 26 -6.62 12.67 6.34
C THR A 26 -5.96 11.39 5.82
N VAL A 27 -6.01 11.16 4.51
CA VAL A 27 -5.38 10.03 3.82
C VAL A 27 -4.16 10.45 2.98
N CYS A 28 -3.97 11.75 2.78
CA CYS A 28 -2.81 12.33 2.11
C CYS A 28 -2.69 13.82 2.40
N ASN A 29 -1.60 14.43 1.93
CA ASN A 29 -1.43 15.88 1.96
C ASN A 29 -2.42 16.57 1.00
N GLY A 30 -2.94 17.74 1.36
CA GLY A 30 -3.73 18.52 0.42
C GLY A 30 -4.48 19.71 1.04
N ASP A 31 -5.44 20.27 0.34
CA ASP A 31 -6.28 21.37 0.84
C ASP A 31 -7.42 20.84 1.74
N TRP A 32 -7.68 21.50 2.86
CA TRP A 32 -8.75 21.15 3.80
C TRP A 32 -10.12 20.98 3.12
N SER A 33 -10.43 21.85 2.16
CA SER A 33 -11.70 21.85 1.44
C SER A 33 -11.81 20.73 0.40
N ASN A 34 -10.69 20.06 0.08
CA ASN A 34 -10.70 18.95 -0.86
C ASN A 34 -11.25 17.68 -0.16
N PRO A 35 -12.43 17.15 -0.54
CA PRO A 35 -12.96 15.92 0.04
C PRO A 35 -12.01 14.73 -0.08
N GLU A 36 -11.15 14.68 -1.10
CA GLU A 36 -10.34 13.50 -1.42
C GLU A 36 -9.10 13.33 -0.55
N ILE A 37 -8.74 14.35 0.23
CA ILE A 37 -7.72 14.23 1.28
C ILE A 37 -8.30 13.58 2.53
N TRP A 38 -9.63 13.45 2.63
CA TRP A 38 -10.32 12.84 3.77
C TRP A 38 -10.75 11.42 3.45
N LYS A 39 -10.61 10.53 4.43
CA LYS A 39 -11.10 9.16 4.36
C LYS A 39 -12.61 9.19 4.07
N ASN A 40 -13.03 8.43 3.05
CA ASN A 40 -14.40 8.38 2.54
C ASN A 40 -14.90 9.64 1.80
N GLY A 41 -14.01 10.58 1.44
CA GLY A 41 -14.40 11.70 0.58
C GLY A 41 -15.26 12.77 1.24
N GLN A 42 -15.28 12.86 2.58
CA GLN A 42 -16.12 13.80 3.32
C GLN A 42 -15.26 14.79 4.11
N VAL A 43 -15.39 16.07 3.77
CA VAL A 43 -14.77 17.19 4.51
C VAL A 43 -15.37 17.29 5.91
N PRO A 44 -14.58 17.60 6.95
CA PRO A 44 -15.10 17.76 8.29
C PRO A 44 -16.17 18.82 8.42
N VAL A 45 -17.20 18.49 9.20
CA VAL A 45 -18.30 19.38 9.58
C VAL A 45 -18.39 19.52 11.10
N VAL A 46 -19.34 20.33 11.58
CA VAL A 46 -19.65 20.51 13.00
C VAL A 46 -19.88 19.15 13.69
N ASN A 47 -19.42 19.02 14.94
CA ASN A 47 -19.45 17.78 15.75
C ASN A 47 -18.52 16.62 15.29
N ASP A 48 -17.78 16.75 14.18
CA ASP A 48 -16.84 15.69 13.78
C ASP A 48 -15.61 15.61 14.69
N THR A 49 -15.08 14.39 14.80
CA THR A 49 -13.71 14.15 15.28
C THR A 49 -12.77 14.18 14.09
N ILE A 50 -11.79 15.09 14.09
CA ILE A 50 -10.89 15.37 12.97
C ILE A 50 -9.49 14.87 13.34
N LEU A 51 -8.94 13.96 12.53
CA LEU A 51 -7.62 13.38 12.69
C LEU A 51 -6.73 13.79 11.51
N ILE A 52 -5.76 14.65 11.77
CA ILE A 52 -4.82 15.18 10.77
C ILE A 52 -3.50 14.44 10.91
N ASN A 53 -3.28 13.49 10.00
CA ASN A 53 -2.08 12.65 9.93
C ASN A 53 -1.08 13.08 8.86
N HIS A 54 -1.42 14.13 8.11
CA HIS A 54 -0.73 14.57 6.90
C HIS A 54 -0.67 16.10 6.88
N PHE A 55 0.03 16.68 5.92
CA PHE A 55 0.07 18.12 5.70
C PHE A 55 -1.23 18.62 5.05
N VAL A 56 -1.97 19.47 5.75
CA VAL A 56 -3.24 20.06 5.29
C VAL A 56 -3.09 21.56 5.17
N VAL A 57 -3.43 22.09 3.99
CA VAL A 57 -3.48 23.52 3.72
C VAL A 57 -4.86 24.08 4.01
N ARG A 58 -4.91 25.25 4.64
CA ARG A 58 -6.15 26.02 4.81
C ARG A 58 -5.88 27.51 4.57
N ASN A 59 -6.61 28.14 3.63
CA ASN A 59 -6.44 29.56 3.31
C ASN A 59 -7.72 30.39 3.54
N SER A 60 -8.59 29.91 4.43
CA SER A 60 -9.80 30.61 4.86
C SER A 60 -10.09 30.26 6.31
N ILE A 61 -10.82 31.12 7.02
CA ILE A 61 -11.14 30.96 8.43
C ILE A 61 -11.54 29.50 8.74
N LEU A 62 -10.95 28.95 9.79
CA LEU A 62 -11.30 27.65 10.35
C LEU A 62 -11.96 27.89 11.70
N SER A 63 -13.29 27.87 11.73
CA SER A 63 -14.07 27.99 12.96
C SER A 63 -14.63 26.62 13.35
N THR A 64 -14.24 26.14 14.52
CA THR A 64 -14.64 24.82 15.03
C THR A 64 -15.84 24.94 15.95
N GLN A 65 -16.82 24.05 15.83
CA GLN A 65 -18.01 24.04 16.68
C GLN A 65 -18.25 22.61 17.15
N ASN A 66 -18.08 22.38 18.46
CA ASN A 66 -18.15 21.05 19.07
C ASN A 66 -17.24 20.00 18.39
N ASN A 67 -16.12 20.43 17.78
CA ASN A 67 -15.21 19.52 17.09
C ASN A 67 -14.13 18.99 18.03
N TYR A 68 -13.67 17.78 17.77
CA TYR A 68 -12.49 17.23 18.42
C TYR A 68 -11.36 17.05 17.41
N ILE A 69 -10.37 17.94 17.41
CA ILE A 69 -9.25 17.93 16.45
C ILE A 69 -8.00 17.33 17.10
N VAL A 70 -7.39 16.37 16.42
CA VAL A 70 -6.09 15.81 16.77
C VAL A 70 -5.16 15.93 15.56
N ILE A 71 -4.04 16.62 15.76
CA ILE A 71 -2.94 16.69 14.79
C ILE A 71 -1.87 15.75 15.29
N SER A 72 -1.60 14.68 14.54
CA SER A 72 -0.58 13.69 14.90
C SER A 72 0.84 14.28 14.82
N GLU A 73 1.84 13.57 15.34
CA GLU A 73 3.25 13.98 15.29
C GLU A 73 3.77 14.26 13.87
N LEU A 74 3.23 13.57 12.85
CA LEU A 74 3.56 13.77 11.43
C LEU A 74 2.57 14.70 10.71
N GLY A 75 1.50 15.13 11.39
CA GLY A 75 0.47 15.98 10.83
C GLY A 75 0.87 17.45 10.86
N GLU A 76 0.42 18.19 9.87
CA GLU A 76 0.59 19.65 9.84
C GLU A 76 -0.71 20.29 9.34
N LEU A 77 -1.16 21.35 10.02
CA LEU A 77 -2.25 22.21 9.57
C LEU A 77 -1.71 23.62 9.36
N CYS A 78 -1.49 24.01 8.12
CA CYS A 78 -0.77 25.24 7.78
C CYS A 78 -1.53 26.06 6.73
N GLY A 79 -1.52 27.38 6.85
CA GLY A 79 -1.91 28.26 5.75
C GLY A 79 -2.21 29.68 6.22
N GLN A 80 -2.78 30.48 5.34
CA GLN A 80 -3.17 31.86 5.64
C GLN A 80 -4.63 31.86 6.11
N TYR A 81 -4.87 31.51 7.37
CA TYR A 81 -6.21 31.43 7.95
C TYR A 81 -6.23 31.80 9.42
N ASP A 82 -7.38 32.25 9.91
CA ASP A 82 -7.61 32.47 11.34
C ASP A 82 -8.21 31.19 11.94
N PHE A 83 -7.66 30.75 13.07
CA PHE A 83 -8.08 29.53 13.75
C PHE A 83 -8.92 29.88 14.98
N ILE A 84 -10.23 29.68 14.86
CA ILE A 84 -11.22 29.97 15.90
C ILE A 84 -11.69 28.67 16.55
N ILE A 85 -11.38 28.50 17.82
CA ILE A 85 -11.76 27.34 18.63
C ILE A 85 -12.95 27.73 19.52
N ASN A 86 -14.19 27.53 19.04
CA ASN A 86 -15.37 27.91 19.82
C ASN A 86 -15.61 26.96 21.01
N ALA A 87 -16.47 27.41 21.94
CA ALA A 87 -16.97 26.62 23.05
C ALA A 87 -17.45 25.22 22.60
N GLY A 88 -17.06 24.19 23.35
CA GLY A 88 -17.36 22.78 23.06
C GLY A 88 -16.34 22.09 22.17
N SER A 89 -15.41 22.82 21.54
CA SER A 89 -14.35 22.26 20.71
C SER A 89 -13.07 21.99 21.51
N LYS A 90 -12.33 20.96 21.12
CA LYS A 90 -11.01 20.64 21.71
C LYS A 90 -9.99 20.35 20.62
N VAL A 91 -8.79 20.90 20.78
CA VAL A 91 -7.68 20.69 19.85
C VAL A 91 -6.46 20.13 20.60
N TYR A 92 -5.93 19.02 20.10
CA TYR A 92 -4.70 18.39 20.57
C TYR A 92 -3.66 18.43 19.46
N ASN A 93 -2.60 19.20 19.64
CA ASN A 93 -1.55 19.36 18.64
C ASN A 93 -0.29 18.59 19.04
N TYR A 94 -0.01 17.47 18.38
CA TYR A 94 1.27 16.75 18.50
C TYR A 94 2.23 17.06 17.34
N GLY A 95 1.72 17.63 16.24
CA GLY A 95 2.48 17.97 15.03
C GLY A 95 2.74 19.47 14.93
N SER A 96 2.35 20.07 13.80
CA SER A 96 2.54 21.52 13.56
C SER A 96 1.24 22.22 13.19
N ILE A 97 0.98 23.39 13.78
CA ILE A 97 -0.06 24.32 13.35
C ILE A 97 0.60 25.64 12.94
N CYS A 98 0.29 26.12 11.74
CA CYS A 98 0.61 27.49 11.36
C CYS A 98 -0.65 28.22 10.88
N ALA A 99 -1.02 29.30 11.55
CA ALA A 99 -2.21 30.10 11.27
C ALA A 99 -1.88 31.59 11.41
N ASN A 100 -2.73 32.48 10.93
CA ASN A 100 -2.53 33.92 11.08
C ASN A 100 -2.74 34.36 12.52
N GLU A 101 -3.92 34.04 13.04
CA GLU A 101 -4.38 34.38 14.38
C GLU A 101 -5.02 33.16 15.05
N PHE A 102 -5.00 33.15 16.38
CA PHE A 102 -5.67 32.15 17.19
C PHE A 102 -6.69 32.82 18.10
N GLU A 103 -7.93 32.35 18.06
CA GLU A 103 -9.00 32.77 18.96
C GLU A 103 -9.54 31.53 19.68
N ILE A 104 -9.34 31.45 20.99
CA ILE A 104 -9.52 30.23 21.78
C ILE A 104 -10.59 30.46 22.85
N HIS A 105 -11.78 29.90 22.61
CA HIS A 105 -12.92 29.95 23.51
C HIS A 105 -13.12 28.69 24.35
N ASP A 106 -12.35 27.64 24.08
CA ASP A 106 -12.34 26.39 24.85
C ASP A 106 -10.91 25.85 24.99
N SER A 107 -10.58 24.68 24.46
CA SER A 107 -9.33 23.99 24.82
C SER A 107 -8.39 23.81 23.62
N LEU A 108 -7.17 24.36 23.71
CA LEU A 108 -6.04 24.02 22.82
C LEU A 108 -4.86 23.50 23.67
N ILE A 109 -4.52 22.23 23.49
CA ILE A 109 -3.38 21.59 24.16
C ILE A 109 -2.28 21.33 23.14
N ASN A 110 -1.14 21.99 23.34
CA ASN A 110 0.02 21.93 22.46
C ASN A 110 1.13 21.04 23.03
N TYR A 111 1.45 19.98 22.29
CA TYR A 111 2.59 19.10 22.48
C TYR A 111 3.65 19.26 21.36
N GLY A 112 3.28 19.87 20.24
CA GLY A 112 4.13 20.11 19.08
C GLY A 112 4.41 21.60 18.83
N VAL A 113 4.36 22.04 17.57
CA VAL A 113 4.74 23.40 17.18
C VAL A 113 3.51 24.23 16.80
N ILE A 114 3.41 25.44 17.34
CA ILE A 114 2.46 26.48 16.91
C ILE A 114 3.23 27.68 16.38
N LYS A 115 2.85 28.15 15.19
CA LYS A 115 3.36 29.37 14.56
C LYS A 115 2.20 30.30 14.22
N ALA A 116 2.28 31.54 14.68
CA ALA A 116 1.35 32.61 14.30
C ALA A 116 2.08 33.69 13.50
N THR A 117 1.48 34.23 12.42
CA THR A 117 2.07 35.39 11.72
C THR A 117 1.80 36.69 12.48
N LEU A 118 0.63 36.80 13.13
CA LEU A 118 0.21 37.99 13.87
C LEU A 118 0.27 37.77 15.39
N ILE A 119 0.48 38.86 16.14
CA ILE A 119 0.59 38.87 17.61
C ILE A 119 -0.81 38.81 18.25
N VAL A 120 -1.69 37.93 17.78
CA VAL A 120 -3.05 37.81 18.34
C VAL A 120 -3.31 36.34 18.65
N VAL A 121 -3.06 36.00 19.92
CA VAL A 121 -3.62 34.82 20.56
C VAL A 121 -4.60 35.33 21.60
N THR A 122 -5.89 35.32 21.26
CA THR A 122 -6.97 35.71 22.16
C THR A 122 -7.51 34.46 22.85
N VAL A 123 -7.59 34.49 24.18
CA VAL A 123 -8.18 33.41 24.97
C VAL A 123 -9.34 34.00 25.76
N ASP A 124 -10.57 33.62 25.43
CA ASP A 124 -11.78 34.11 26.09
C ASP A 124 -12.59 32.93 26.63
N ASN A 125 -12.63 32.74 27.95
CA ASN A 125 -13.23 31.57 28.62
C ASN A 125 -12.62 30.20 28.26
N GLY A 126 -11.57 30.17 27.43
CA GLY A 126 -10.78 28.99 27.10
C GLY A 126 -9.44 28.90 27.83
N TYR A 127 -8.59 27.98 27.39
CA TYR A 127 -7.18 27.92 27.76
C TYR A 127 -6.30 27.38 26.63
N LEU A 128 -5.10 27.94 26.53
CA LEU A 128 -3.98 27.40 25.77
C LEU A 128 -2.99 26.79 26.75
N SER A 129 -2.76 25.49 26.66
CA SER A 129 -1.73 24.79 27.45
C SER A 129 -0.62 24.30 26.52
N SER A 130 0.60 24.80 26.68
CA SER A 130 1.79 24.23 26.03
C SER A 130 2.54 23.37 27.03
N THR A 131 2.77 22.11 26.68
CA THR A 131 3.53 21.18 27.51
C THR A 131 5.04 21.33 27.31
N ASN A 132 5.85 20.59 28.06
CA ASN A 132 7.32 20.70 28.03
C ASN A 132 7.94 20.41 26.64
N THR A 133 7.21 19.74 25.74
CA THR A 133 7.63 19.47 24.36
C THR A 133 7.04 20.45 23.35
N GLY A 134 6.02 21.21 23.76
CA GLY A 134 5.33 22.16 22.89
C GLY A 134 6.09 23.49 22.76
N SER A 135 6.16 24.01 21.55
CA SER A 135 6.71 25.34 21.25
C SER A 135 5.65 26.21 20.59
N THR A 136 5.59 27.48 20.99
CA THR A 136 4.75 28.52 20.39
C THR A 136 5.64 29.67 19.98
N SER A 137 5.55 30.10 18.73
CA SER A 137 6.34 31.21 18.20
C SER A 137 5.49 32.13 17.32
N VAL A 138 5.89 33.40 17.27
CA VAL A 138 5.28 34.41 16.41
C VAL A 138 6.31 34.87 15.39
N GLY A 139 5.93 34.86 14.12
CA GLY A 139 6.81 35.24 13.01
C GLY A 139 6.27 34.78 11.66
N ALA A 140 6.85 35.30 10.59
CA ALA A 140 6.54 34.84 9.25
C ALA A 140 6.80 33.33 9.14
N PHE A 141 5.82 32.60 8.61
CA PHE A 141 5.97 31.21 8.25
C PHE A 141 5.57 31.00 6.79
N SER A 142 6.12 29.96 6.19
CA SER A 142 5.71 29.45 4.90
C SER A 142 5.33 27.99 5.06
N CYS A 143 4.19 27.64 4.50
CA CYS A 143 3.73 26.26 4.47
C CYS A 143 4.54 25.51 3.41
N PHE A 144 5.48 24.67 3.84
CA PHE A 144 6.43 24.02 2.95
C PHE A 144 5.95 22.67 2.37
N GLY A 145 4.70 22.29 2.58
CA GLY A 145 4.11 21.13 1.92
C GLY A 145 3.44 21.52 0.59
N GLN A 146 3.74 20.78 -0.47
CA GLN A 146 2.85 20.77 -1.63
C GLN A 146 1.65 19.87 -1.32
N ALA A 147 0.45 20.42 -1.52
CA ALA A 147 -0.80 19.71 -1.49
C ALA A 147 -0.84 18.67 -2.63
N SER A 148 -0.23 17.50 -2.44
CA SER A 148 -0.28 16.41 -3.42
C SER A 148 -0.33 15.08 -2.72
N CYS A 149 -1.28 14.23 -3.15
CA CYS A 149 -1.47 12.90 -2.62
C CYS A 149 -0.44 11.94 -3.21
N THR A 150 0.78 11.92 -2.67
CA THR A 150 1.76 10.90 -3.04
C THR A 150 1.24 9.51 -2.65
N PRO A 151 0.99 8.59 -3.60
CA PRO A 151 0.53 7.26 -3.28
C PRO A 151 1.66 6.45 -2.65
N LEU A 152 1.33 5.50 -1.79
CA LEU A 152 2.31 4.55 -1.28
C LEU A 152 2.33 3.31 -2.19
N ALA A 153 3.50 3.02 -2.75
CA ALA A 153 3.80 1.74 -3.38
C ALA A 153 4.49 0.84 -2.35
N LEU A 154 4.10 -0.43 -2.30
CA LEU A 154 4.67 -1.43 -1.38
C LEU A 154 5.06 -2.68 -2.14
N LYS A 155 6.14 -3.35 -1.69
CA LYS A 155 6.50 -4.69 -2.14
C LYS A 155 5.81 -5.73 -1.25
N ASN A 156 5.05 -6.65 -1.85
CA ASN A 156 4.41 -7.78 -1.18
C ASN A 156 4.76 -9.07 -1.92
N GLY A 157 5.76 -9.80 -1.43
CA GLY A 157 6.37 -10.92 -2.14
C GLY A 157 6.93 -10.48 -3.50
N ASP A 158 6.48 -11.13 -4.56
CA ASP A 158 6.86 -10.84 -5.96
C ASP A 158 5.99 -9.76 -6.62
N THR A 159 5.06 -9.16 -5.87
CA THR A 159 4.14 -8.14 -6.38
C THR A 159 4.49 -6.76 -5.83
N LEU A 160 4.24 -5.72 -6.63
CA LEU A 160 4.13 -4.35 -6.15
C LEU A 160 2.65 -3.99 -6.07
N VAL A 161 2.25 -3.38 -4.96
CA VAL A 161 0.86 -3.01 -4.68
C VAL A 161 0.76 -1.56 -4.23
N SER A 162 -0.30 -0.87 -4.64
CA SER A 162 -0.71 0.38 -4.01
C SER A 162 -1.62 0.09 -2.82
N ASN A 163 -1.47 0.85 -1.73
CA ASN A 163 -2.46 0.86 -0.64
C ASN A 163 -3.54 1.94 -0.84
N THR A 164 -3.45 2.72 -1.93
CA THR A 164 -4.30 3.88 -2.16
C THR A 164 -5.32 3.53 -3.25
N GLU A 165 -6.60 3.63 -2.92
CA GLU A 165 -7.68 3.45 -3.88
C GLU A 165 -7.76 4.65 -4.83
N ALA A 166 -7.81 4.36 -6.14
CA ALA A 166 -7.83 5.33 -7.22
C ALA A 166 -8.62 4.82 -8.42
N ALA A 167 -9.00 5.73 -9.32
CA ALA A 167 -9.69 5.39 -10.56
C ALA A 167 -8.72 4.87 -11.62
N GLU A 168 -7.52 5.45 -11.66
CA GLU A 168 -6.43 5.04 -12.54
C GLU A 168 -5.11 4.92 -11.78
N TYR A 169 -4.31 3.96 -12.20
CA TYR A 169 -2.97 3.70 -11.71
C TYR A 169 -2.00 3.82 -12.88
N GLU A 170 -0.84 4.44 -12.65
CA GLU A 170 0.23 4.48 -13.64
C GLU A 170 1.56 4.09 -12.99
N TRP A 171 2.00 2.88 -13.31
CA TRP A 171 3.29 2.37 -12.89
C TRP A 171 4.41 2.79 -13.84
N HIS A 172 5.53 3.19 -13.29
CA HIS A 172 6.73 3.53 -14.04
C HIS A 172 7.90 2.66 -13.60
N LYS A 173 8.73 2.24 -14.57
CA LYS A 173 10.03 1.61 -14.35
C LYS A 173 11.12 2.55 -14.88
N ASN A 174 12.09 2.92 -14.05
CA ASN A 174 13.17 3.85 -14.41
C ASN A 174 12.64 5.11 -15.11
N ASN A 175 11.58 5.71 -14.56
CA ASN A 175 10.84 6.86 -15.09
C ASN A 175 10.04 6.65 -16.39
N GLN A 176 10.07 5.46 -17.01
CA GLN A 176 9.26 5.13 -18.18
C GLN A 176 7.93 4.51 -17.76
N SER A 177 6.82 5.00 -18.31
CA SER A 177 5.48 4.45 -18.05
C SER A 177 5.36 3.03 -18.58
N LEU A 178 4.73 2.15 -17.82
CA LEU A 178 4.42 0.79 -18.21
C LEU A 178 3.04 0.65 -18.88
N ASN A 179 2.24 1.73 -18.90
CA ASN A 179 0.84 1.73 -19.38
C ASN A 179 -0.04 0.67 -18.70
N LEU A 180 0.19 0.43 -17.40
CA LEU A 180 -0.56 -0.54 -16.61
C LEU A 180 -1.52 0.17 -15.65
N ASN A 181 -2.83 0.09 -15.94
CA ASN A 181 -3.87 0.56 -15.03
C ASN A 181 -4.31 -0.56 -14.07
N SER A 182 -3.50 -0.81 -13.04
CA SER A 182 -3.79 -1.81 -12.01
C SER A 182 -3.26 -1.38 -10.66
N ILE A 183 -4.02 -1.65 -9.59
CA ILE A 183 -3.58 -1.47 -8.21
C ILE A 183 -2.37 -2.34 -7.84
N LYS A 184 -2.14 -3.42 -8.60
CA LYS A 184 -1.03 -4.37 -8.39
C LYS A 184 -0.32 -4.72 -9.70
N ILE A 185 1.00 -4.92 -9.65
CA ILE A 185 1.80 -5.44 -10.76
C ILE A 185 2.79 -6.51 -10.29
N ILE A 186 3.17 -7.44 -11.19
CA ILE A 186 4.31 -8.34 -11.00
C ILE A 186 5.45 -7.78 -11.87
N PRO A 187 6.53 -7.26 -11.27
CA PRO A 187 7.66 -6.77 -12.05
C PRO A 187 8.29 -7.88 -12.88
N THR A 188 8.56 -7.61 -14.16
CA THR A 188 9.17 -8.58 -15.10
C THR A 188 10.64 -8.31 -15.35
N HIS A 189 11.17 -7.21 -14.83
CA HIS A 189 12.56 -6.80 -15.03
C HIS A 189 13.12 -6.12 -13.78
N THR A 190 14.43 -6.22 -13.58
CA THR A 190 15.15 -5.45 -12.55
C THR A 190 15.06 -3.95 -12.83
N GLY A 191 14.86 -3.14 -11.80
CA GLY A 191 14.85 -1.67 -11.90
C GLY A 191 14.15 -0.96 -10.73
N TYR A 192 14.10 0.37 -10.80
CA TYR A 192 13.35 1.20 -9.86
C TYR A 192 11.92 1.38 -10.35
N TYR A 193 10.96 1.08 -9.50
CA TYR A 193 9.53 1.22 -9.76
C TYR A 193 8.94 2.33 -8.92
N LYS A 194 8.06 3.13 -9.52
CA LYS A 194 7.27 4.15 -8.82
C LYS A 194 5.85 4.17 -9.37
N LEU A 195 4.93 4.68 -8.58
CA LEU A 195 3.50 4.74 -8.87
C LEU A 195 3.04 6.19 -8.83
N ARG A 196 2.15 6.57 -9.73
CA ARG A 196 1.24 7.70 -9.52
C ARG A 196 -0.20 7.25 -9.78
N ILE A 197 -1.16 7.94 -9.20
CA ILE A 197 -2.57 7.58 -9.27
C ILE A 197 -3.41 8.77 -9.72
N ARG A 198 -4.55 8.52 -10.35
CA ARG A 198 -5.58 9.52 -10.62
C ARG A 198 -6.89 9.05 -9.99
N LYS A 199 -7.54 9.88 -9.19
CA LYS A 199 -8.86 9.58 -8.62
C LYS A 199 -9.96 10.09 -9.56
N THR A 200 -11.19 9.59 -9.41
CA THR A 200 -12.32 9.83 -10.34
C THR A 200 -12.63 11.30 -10.60
N ASN A 201 -12.25 12.21 -9.69
CA ASN A 201 -12.58 13.64 -9.77
C ASN A 201 -11.37 14.55 -10.09
N PHE A 202 -10.21 13.99 -10.47
CA PHE A 202 -9.03 14.77 -10.85
C PHE A 202 -8.70 14.61 -12.33
N GLU A 203 -8.39 15.73 -13.00
CA GLU A 203 -7.84 15.72 -14.36
C GLU A 203 -6.38 15.24 -14.38
N ASP A 204 -5.62 15.53 -13.33
CA ASP A 204 -4.19 15.25 -13.23
C ASP A 204 -3.87 14.02 -12.36
N PHE A 205 -2.71 13.43 -12.62
CA PHE A 205 -2.14 12.41 -11.74
C PHE A 205 -1.51 13.03 -10.50
N SER A 206 -1.48 12.27 -9.42
CA SER A 206 -0.72 12.57 -8.22
C SER A 206 0.78 12.73 -8.49
N ASN A 207 1.51 13.22 -7.49
CA ASN A 207 2.95 13.01 -7.43
C ASN A 207 3.30 11.51 -7.44
N PHE A 208 4.54 11.21 -7.82
CA PHE A 208 5.06 9.84 -7.75
C PHE A 208 5.27 9.41 -6.30
N SER A 209 4.97 8.14 -6.02
CA SER A 209 5.42 7.41 -4.85
C SER A 209 6.94 7.44 -4.72
N ASP A 210 7.42 7.08 -3.53
CA ASP A 210 8.80 6.67 -3.36
C ASP A 210 9.15 5.51 -4.32
N SER A 211 10.43 5.45 -4.71
CA SER A 211 10.92 4.43 -5.63
C SER A 211 11.23 3.12 -4.90
N ILE A 212 10.79 2.00 -5.45
CA ILE A 212 11.10 0.66 -4.98
C ILE A 212 12.08 0.01 -5.96
N TYR A 213 13.25 -0.38 -5.47
CA TYR A 213 14.17 -1.17 -6.28
C TYR A 213 13.77 -2.65 -6.26
N VAL A 214 13.53 -3.22 -7.44
CA VAL A 214 13.19 -4.63 -7.61
C VAL A 214 14.32 -5.31 -8.37
N VAL A 215 14.76 -6.46 -7.86
CA VAL A 215 15.68 -7.37 -8.55
C VAL A 215 14.86 -8.58 -9.00
N ILE A 216 14.85 -8.81 -10.30
CA ILE A 216 14.33 -10.04 -10.90
C ILE A 216 15.53 -10.95 -11.10
N GLU A 217 15.68 -11.90 -10.18
CA GLU A 217 16.56 -13.04 -10.37
C GLU A 217 15.85 -13.95 -11.37
N SER A 218 16.18 -13.82 -12.64
CA SER A 218 15.83 -14.87 -13.58
C SER A 218 16.55 -16.12 -13.07
N SER A 219 15.81 -17.18 -12.78
CA SER A 219 16.39 -18.52 -12.57
C SER A 219 16.99 -19.08 -13.87
N SER A 220 17.47 -18.20 -14.75
CA SER A 220 18.05 -18.47 -16.06
C SER A 220 19.51 -18.87 -15.98
N GLU A 221 20.07 -19.02 -14.79
CA GLU A 221 20.92 -20.19 -14.61
C GLU A 221 19.98 -21.41 -14.62
N SER A 222 19.55 -21.81 -15.82
CA SER A 222 19.75 -23.21 -16.13
C SER A 222 21.22 -23.41 -15.80
N ILE A 223 21.49 -23.94 -14.61
CA ILE A 223 22.79 -24.50 -14.26
C ILE A 223 23.01 -25.48 -15.40
N SER A 224 23.65 -24.99 -16.47
CA SER A 224 24.03 -25.81 -17.58
C SER A 224 24.89 -26.82 -16.89
N PHE A 225 24.39 -28.05 -16.76
CA PHE A 225 25.18 -29.18 -16.33
C PHE A 225 26.49 -29.02 -17.07
N GLN A 226 27.55 -28.61 -16.37
CA GLN A 226 28.82 -28.31 -17.02
C GLN A 226 29.11 -29.52 -17.90
N GLU A 227 29.53 -29.30 -19.15
CA GLU A 227 29.65 -30.34 -20.20
C GLU A 227 30.34 -31.63 -19.73
N LYS A 228 31.11 -31.54 -18.65
CA LYS A 228 31.68 -32.64 -17.89
C LYS A 228 30.69 -33.78 -17.62
N ASN A 229 29.45 -33.52 -17.21
CA ASN A 229 28.45 -34.55 -16.88
C ASN A 229 27.20 -34.43 -17.75
N SER A 230 27.32 -34.69 -19.05
CA SER A 230 26.16 -34.71 -19.95
C SER A 230 25.23 -35.88 -19.59
N ILE A 231 24.09 -35.53 -18.98
CA ILE A 231 22.96 -36.44 -18.78
C ILE A 231 22.17 -36.52 -20.08
N GLU A 232 22.14 -37.68 -20.70
CA GLU A 232 21.28 -37.99 -21.84
C GLU A 232 19.97 -38.58 -21.34
N VAL A 233 18.88 -37.98 -21.81
CA VAL A 233 17.52 -38.44 -21.54
C VAL A 233 16.93 -38.89 -22.85
N SER A 234 16.47 -40.14 -22.92
CA SER A 234 15.81 -40.69 -24.09
C SER A 234 14.55 -41.44 -23.68
N GLN A 235 13.56 -41.45 -24.57
CA GLN A 235 12.31 -42.17 -24.38
C GLN A 235 12.15 -43.23 -25.45
N ASP A 236 11.88 -44.46 -25.00
CA ASP A 236 11.54 -45.60 -25.84
C ASP A 236 10.02 -45.70 -25.92
N MET A 237 9.46 -45.14 -26.99
CA MET A 237 8.01 -45.02 -27.17
C MET A 237 7.31 -46.36 -27.44
N GLU A 238 8.04 -47.36 -27.92
CA GLU A 238 7.49 -48.70 -28.21
C GLU A 238 7.36 -49.53 -26.93
N ASN A 239 8.36 -49.42 -26.05
CA ASN A 239 8.41 -50.20 -24.82
C ASN A 239 7.96 -49.41 -23.58
N ASN A 240 7.53 -48.15 -23.75
CA ASN A 240 7.18 -47.23 -22.67
C ASN A 240 8.27 -47.14 -21.59
N LEU A 241 9.53 -46.96 -22.02
CA LEU A 241 10.66 -46.82 -21.11
C LEU A 241 11.22 -45.41 -21.15
N PHE A 242 11.50 -44.85 -19.97
CA PHE A 242 12.27 -43.63 -19.82
C PHE A 242 13.70 -44.00 -19.43
N LYS A 243 14.66 -43.64 -20.27
CA LYS A 243 16.07 -44.03 -20.15
C LYS A 243 16.92 -42.81 -19.85
N LEU A 244 17.75 -42.92 -18.81
CA LEU A 244 18.75 -41.94 -18.41
C LEU A 244 20.13 -42.57 -18.54
N SER A 245 21.05 -41.83 -19.15
CA SER A 245 22.47 -42.20 -19.23
C SER A 245 23.33 -41.00 -18.86
N ILE A 246 24.38 -41.23 -18.08
CA ILE A 246 25.35 -40.19 -17.72
C ILE A 246 26.68 -40.56 -18.37
N LYS A 247 27.14 -39.73 -19.31
CA LYS A 247 28.36 -40.02 -20.10
C LYS A 247 29.62 -40.10 -19.23
N ASN A 248 29.73 -39.25 -18.21
CA ASN A 248 30.82 -39.29 -17.22
C ASN A 248 30.24 -39.20 -15.81
N PRO A 249 29.82 -40.31 -15.20
CA PRO A 249 29.25 -40.27 -13.87
C PRO A 249 30.32 -39.84 -12.86
N SER A 250 30.01 -38.85 -12.01
CA SER A 250 30.79 -38.60 -10.80
C SER A 250 30.57 -39.73 -9.79
N GLU A 251 31.38 -39.80 -8.73
CA GLU A 251 31.17 -40.76 -7.64
C GLU A 251 29.86 -40.53 -6.88
N SER A 252 29.27 -39.33 -7.01
CA SER A 252 28.01 -38.95 -6.39
C SER A 252 26.81 -39.67 -7.03
N LYS A 253 25.82 -39.99 -6.20
CA LYS A 253 24.52 -40.48 -6.69
C LYS A 253 23.68 -39.29 -7.17
N TYR A 254 22.94 -39.50 -8.26
CA TYR A 254 21.95 -38.57 -8.77
C TYR A 254 20.57 -38.94 -8.25
N ASN A 255 19.77 -37.95 -7.91
CA ASN A 255 18.36 -38.12 -7.58
C ASN A 255 17.50 -37.73 -8.78
N ILE A 256 16.56 -38.60 -9.17
CA ILE A 256 15.51 -38.28 -10.15
C ILE A 256 14.15 -38.23 -9.47
N GLU A 257 13.41 -37.15 -9.75
CA GLU A 257 12.01 -36.96 -9.38
C GLU A 257 11.17 -36.79 -10.66
N ILE A 258 9.97 -37.38 -10.71
CA ILE A 258 8.99 -37.18 -11.80
C ILE A 258 7.71 -36.59 -11.22
N TYR A 259 7.14 -35.63 -11.94
CA TYR A 259 5.93 -34.90 -11.58
C TYR A 259 4.90 -34.99 -12.70
N ASN A 260 3.62 -35.10 -12.32
CA ASN A 260 2.51 -34.97 -13.27
C ASN A 260 2.19 -33.49 -13.57
N LEU A 261 1.22 -33.24 -14.45
CA LEU A 261 0.78 -31.89 -14.84
C LEU A 261 0.23 -31.03 -13.68
N LEU A 262 -0.18 -31.66 -12.57
CA LEU A 262 -0.63 -30.94 -11.36
C LEU A 262 0.54 -30.58 -10.44
N GLY A 263 1.78 -30.91 -10.81
CA GLY A 263 2.96 -30.70 -9.98
C GLY A 263 3.12 -31.74 -8.85
N LEU A 264 2.34 -32.82 -8.85
CA LEU A 264 2.46 -33.88 -7.84
C LEU A 264 3.61 -34.82 -8.19
N LYS A 265 4.48 -35.10 -7.21
CA LYS A 265 5.58 -36.06 -7.35
C LYS A 265 5.05 -37.49 -7.36
N ILE A 266 5.29 -38.21 -8.44
CA ILE A 266 4.80 -39.58 -8.65
C ILE A 266 5.92 -40.62 -8.61
N PHE A 267 7.18 -40.19 -8.73
CA PHE A 267 8.35 -41.06 -8.70
C PHE A 267 9.54 -40.34 -8.07
N ASN A 268 10.36 -41.08 -7.32
CA ASN A 268 11.61 -40.62 -6.75
C ASN A 268 12.59 -41.79 -6.63
N SER A 269 13.81 -41.65 -7.14
CA SER A 269 14.85 -42.68 -7.01
C SER A 269 16.25 -42.10 -7.16
N THR A 270 17.24 -42.81 -6.63
CA THR A 270 18.66 -42.48 -6.82
C THR A 270 19.33 -43.42 -7.82
N PHE A 271 20.25 -42.92 -8.63
CA PHE A 271 21.02 -43.71 -9.61
C PHE A 271 22.46 -43.20 -9.76
N LYS A 272 23.35 -44.00 -10.38
CA LYS A 272 24.76 -43.64 -10.60
C LYS A 272 25.12 -43.34 -12.05
N GLN A 273 24.68 -44.18 -12.99
CA GLN A 273 25.07 -44.04 -14.41
C GLN A 273 23.89 -44.27 -15.35
N ASN A 274 23.42 -45.51 -15.45
CA ASN A 274 22.27 -45.87 -16.27
C ASN A 274 21.05 -46.10 -15.40
N PHE A 275 19.91 -45.58 -15.82
CA PHE A 275 18.65 -45.76 -15.11
C PHE A 275 17.50 -45.91 -16.10
N ILE A 276 16.64 -46.88 -15.87
CA ILE A 276 15.48 -47.18 -16.71
C ILE A 276 14.25 -47.20 -15.84
N ILE A 277 13.24 -46.41 -16.21
CA ILE A 277 11.94 -46.37 -15.55
C ILE A 277 10.91 -46.95 -16.51
N ASN A 278 10.14 -47.93 -16.02
CA ASN A 278 9.01 -48.46 -16.73
C ASN A 278 7.79 -47.55 -16.52
N LEU A 279 7.26 -47.01 -17.62
CA LEU A 279 6.16 -46.04 -17.61
C LEU A 279 4.77 -46.68 -17.73
N ASN A 280 4.66 -48.01 -17.85
CA ASN A 280 3.38 -48.72 -18.08
C ASN A 280 2.35 -48.53 -16.97
N LYS A 281 2.77 -48.07 -15.78
CA LYS A 281 1.87 -47.78 -14.66
C LYS A 281 1.41 -46.32 -14.62
N LEU A 282 1.92 -45.47 -15.50
CA LEU A 282 1.55 -44.07 -15.58
C LEU A 282 0.42 -43.88 -16.58
N HIS A 283 -0.44 -42.90 -16.31
CA HIS A 283 -1.48 -42.50 -17.26
C HIS A 283 -0.85 -41.75 -18.45
N GLN A 284 -1.51 -41.81 -19.60
CA GLN A 284 -1.14 -41.03 -20.78
C GLN A 284 -1.12 -39.53 -20.45
N GLY A 285 -0.06 -38.82 -20.87
CA GLY A 285 0.07 -37.38 -20.63
C GLY A 285 1.51 -36.88 -20.55
N TYR A 286 1.65 -35.57 -20.34
CA TYR A 286 2.94 -34.93 -20.12
C TYR A 286 3.38 -35.02 -18.67
N TYR A 287 4.68 -35.23 -18.48
CA TYR A 287 5.32 -35.27 -17.19
C TYR A 287 6.55 -34.38 -17.20
N ALA A 288 6.87 -33.80 -16.05
CA ALA A 288 8.12 -33.11 -15.82
C ALA A 288 9.07 -34.02 -15.04
N TYR A 289 10.36 -33.96 -15.34
CA TYR A 289 11.38 -34.61 -14.54
C TYR A 289 12.38 -33.60 -13.98
N ARG A 290 12.94 -33.94 -12.83
CA ARG A 290 13.99 -33.20 -12.14
C ARG A 290 15.11 -34.16 -11.80
N ILE A 291 16.32 -33.88 -12.26
CA ILE A 291 17.53 -34.66 -11.93
C ILE A 291 18.51 -33.73 -11.21
N SER A 292 19.05 -34.17 -10.08
CA SER A 292 20.01 -33.39 -9.30
C SER A 292 21.07 -34.25 -8.62
N ASP A 293 22.26 -33.71 -8.41
CA ASP A 293 23.35 -34.32 -7.63
C ASP A 293 23.64 -33.58 -6.31
N GLY A 294 22.74 -32.66 -5.92
CA GLY A 294 22.89 -31.76 -4.78
C GLY A 294 23.45 -30.38 -5.14
N MET A 295 24.21 -30.25 -6.23
CA MET A 295 24.75 -28.97 -6.69
C MET A 295 24.23 -28.55 -8.07
N ASN A 296 23.98 -29.52 -8.95
CA ASN A 296 23.50 -29.33 -10.31
C ASN A 296 22.03 -29.76 -10.43
N LEU A 297 21.32 -29.12 -11.35
CA LEU A 297 19.91 -29.37 -11.62
C LEU A 297 19.64 -29.45 -13.12
N LYS A 298 18.96 -30.52 -13.56
CA LYS A 298 18.44 -30.67 -14.91
C LYS A 298 16.95 -30.87 -14.85
N LEU A 299 16.22 -30.03 -15.57
CA LEU A 299 14.77 -30.12 -15.73
C LEU A 299 14.46 -30.50 -17.19
N GLY A 300 13.32 -31.15 -17.39
CA GLY A 300 12.78 -31.38 -18.71
C GLY A 300 11.40 -32.01 -18.65
N THR A 301 10.85 -32.32 -19.81
CA THR A 301 9.52 -32.91 -19.95
C THR A 301 9.56 -34.11 -20.90
N PHE A 302 8.60 -35.02 -20.73
CA PHE A 302 8.38 -36.15 -21.64
C PHE A 302 6.89 -36.49 -21.68
N PHE A 303 6.48 -37.28 -22.69
CA PHE A 303 5.08 -37.64 -22.90
C PHE A 303 4.89 -39.15 -22.84
N VAL A 304 4.07 -39.64 -21.92
CA VAL A 304 3.67 -41.06 -21.84
C VAL A 304 2.51 -41.29 -22.81
N ARG A 305 2.60 -42.33 -23.65
CA ARG A 305 1.53 -42.76 -24.56
C ARG A 305 0.54 -43.68 -23.87
#